data_AF-A0A259NIZ6-F1
#
_entry.id   AF-A0A259NIZ6-F1
#
_cell.length_a   1.000
_cell.length_b   1.000
_cell.length_c   1.000
_cell.angle_alpha   90.00
_cell.angle_beta   90.00
_cell.angle_gamma   90.00
#
_symmetry.space_group_name_H-M   'P 1'
#
loop_
_entity.id
_entity.type
_entity.pdbx_description
1 polymer ?
#
loop_
_entity_poly.entity_id
_entity_poly.type
_entity_poly.pdbx_seq_one_letter_code
_entity_poly.pdbx_strand_id
1 'polypeptide(L)' 'VASAHRAAGFAAGEFIMDYLKNRAPFWKKEHTFSGEYWVAAKVSDQAALKRWQ' A
#
# COMPACT_ATOMS: atom_id res chain seq x y z
N VAL A 1 4.57 9.83 -10.55
CA VAL A 1 5.83 9.40 -11.21
C VAL A 1 5.79 9.86 -12.65
N ALA A 2 6.89 10.44 -13.16
CA ALA A 2 6.98 10.89 -14.55
C ALA A 2 7.80 9.89 -15.39
N SER A 3 7.39 9.66 -16.65
CA SER A 3 8.10 8.81 -17.61
C SER A 3 7.76 9.26 -19.04
N ALA A 4 8.64 8.96 -20.01
CA ALA A 4 8.41 9.22 -21.42
C ALA A 4 7.18 8.49 -21.98
N HIS A 5 6.84 7.33 -21.41
CA HIS A 5 5.67 6.54 -21.81
C HIS A 5 4.80 6.21 -20.61
N ARG A 6 3.48 6.36 -20.78
CA ARG A 6 2.49 6.17 -19.71
C ARG A 6 2.59 4.82 -18.99
N ALA A 7 2.88 3.74 -19.73
CA ALA A 7 2.94 2.39 -19.19
C ALA A 7 3.99 2.26 -18.07
N ALA A 8 5.19 2.80 -18.30
CA ALA A 8 6.26 2.80 -17.31
C ALA A 8 5.92 3.72 -16.11
N GLY A 9 5.25 4.85 -16.36
CA GLY A 9 4.77 5.74 -15.30
C GLY A 9 3.76 5.07 -14.36
N PHE A 10 2.79 4.33 -14.91
CA PHE A 10 1.82 3.57 -14.12
C PHE A 10 2.48 2.42 -13.36
N ALA A 11 3.32 1.61 -14.03
CA ALA A 11 4.01 0.50 -13.38
C ALA A 11 4.86 0.95 -12.19
N ALA A 12 5.61 2.04 -12.33
CA ALA A 12 6.40 2.60 -11.24
C ALA A 12 5.53 3.17 -10.11
N GLY A 13 4.40 3.80 -10.42
CA GLY A 13 3.45 4.27 -9.42
C GLY A 13 2.83 3.12 -8.62
N GLU A 14 2.45 2.04 -9.28
CA GLU A 14 1.93 0.82 -8.64
C GLU A 14 2.99 0.20 -7.71
N PHE A 15 4.23 0.04 -8.20
CA PHE A 15 5.32 -0.49 -7.39
C PHE A 15 5.55 0.31 -6.10
N ILE A 16 5.59 1.64 -6.19
CA ILE A 16 5.77 2.50 -5.02
C ILE A 16 4.64 2.29 -4.01
N MET A 17 3.40 2.21 -4.46
CA MET A 17 2.26 2.03 -3.57
C MET A 17 2.25 0.66 -2.88
N ASP A 18 2.57 -0.41 -3.61
CA ASP A 18 2.65 -1.76 -3.06
C ASP A 18 3.79 -1.87 -2.04
N TYR A 19 4.94 -1.24 -2.32
CA TYR A 19 6.06 -1.21 -1.39
C TYR A 19 5.73 -0.38 -0.13
N LEU A 20 5.15 0.80 -0.30
CA LEU A 20 4.79 1.70 0.80
C LEU A 20 3.80 1.06 1.76
N LYS A 21 2.74 0.42 1.25
CA LYS A 21 1.70 -0.23 2.07
C LYS A 21 2.22 -1.39 2.92
N ASN A 22 3.37 -1.98 2.58
CA ASN A 22 3.92 -3.13 3.29
C ASN A 22 5.13 -2.80 4.17
N ARG A 23 5.97 -1.85 3.75
CA ARG A 23 7.28 -1.62 4.37
C ARG A 23 7.35 -0.34 5.21
N ALA A 24 6.42 0.58 5.03
CA ALA A 24 6.42 1.82 5.80
C ALA A 24 5.72 1.62 7.17
N PRO A 25 6.31 2.06 8.29
CA PRO A 25 5.75 1.89 9.63
C PRO A 25 4.66 2.93 9.91
N PHE A 26 3.47 2.71 9.38
CA PHE A 26 2.28 3.51 9.67
C PHE A 26 1.19 2.65 10.30
N TRP A 27 0.44 3.23 11.25
CA TRP A 27 -0.72 2.61 11.87
C TRP A 27 -1.92 3.54 11.78
N LYS A 28 -3.05 3.00 11.33
CA LYS A 28 -4.33 3.72 11.30
C LYS A 28 -5.13 3.34 12.53
N LYS A 29 -5.53 4.33 13.32
CA LYS A 29 -6.48 4.17 14.43
C LYS A 29 -7.87 4.57 13.95
N GLU A 30 -8.86 3.74 14.21
CA GLU A 30 -10.26 4.03 13.89
C GLU A 30 -11.04 4.27 15.18
N HIS A 31 -11.85 5.33 15.16
CA HIS A 31 -12.74 5.71 16.25
C HIS A 31 -14.17 5.39 15.81
N THR A 32 -14.83 4.50 16.54
CA THR A 32 -16.20 4.05 16.25
C THR A 32 -17.08 4.27 17.49
N PHE A 33 -18.40 4.22 17.31
CA PHE A 33 -19.34 4.33 18.44
C PHE A 33 -19.12 3.22 19.50
N SER A 34 -18.61 2.06 19.08
CA SER A 34 -18.28 0.92 19.95
C SER A 34 -16.89 0.99 20.59
N GLY A 35 -16.09 2.03 20.31
CA GLY A 35 -14.75 2.20 20.84
C GLY A 35 -13.67 2.41 19.76
N GLU A 36 -12.42 2.35 20.19
CA GLU A 36 -11.25 2.65 19.36
C GLU A 36 -10.39 1.41 19.14
N TYR A 37 -9.90 1.20 17.91
CA TYR A 37 -8.99 0.11 17.60
C TYR A 37 -7.97 0.49 16.52
N TRP A 38 -6.87 -0.25 16.48
CA TRP A 38 -5.87 -0.15 15.43
C TRP A 38 -6.24 -1.08 14.28
N VAL A 39 -6.22 -0.55 13.07
CA VAL A 39 -6.53 -1.32 11.86
C VAL A 39 -5.39 -2.28 11.54
N ALA A 40 -5.73 -3.56 11.37
CA ALA A 40 -4.77 -4.59 10.99
C ALA A 40 -4.32 -4.44 9.53
N ALA A 41 -3.07 -4.84 9.26
CA ALA A 41 -2.55 -4.94 7.91
C ALA A 41 -3.34 -6.00 7.11
N LYS A 42 -3.58 -5.74 5.81
CA LYS A 42 -4.33 -6.64 4.95
C LYS A 42 -3.42 -7.66 4.29
N VAL A 43 -3.85 -8.92 4.24
CA VAL A 43 -3.14 -9.99 3.52
C VAL A 43 -3.00 -9.68 2.02
N SER A 44 -3.98 -8.96 1.44
CA SER A 44 -3.94 -8.53 0.04
C SER A 44 -2.75 -7.62 -0.27
N ASP A 45 -2.35 -6.77 0.68
CA ASP A 45 -1.21 -5.87 0.46
C ASP A 45 0.09 -6.69 0.36
N GLN A 46 0.23 -7.74 1.18
CA GLN A 46 1.38 -8.65 1.09
C GLN A 46 1.42 -9.42 -0.24
N ALA A 47 0.26 -9.83 -0.75
CA ALA A 47 0.16 -10.50 -2.04
C ALA A 47 0.54 -9.57 -3.20
N ALA A 48 0.14 -8.30 -3.15
CA ALA A 48 0.50 -7.31 -4.16
C ALA A 48 2.02 -7.10 -4.23
N LEU A 49 2.72 -7.10 -3.09
CA LEU A 49 4.18 -6.97 -3.05
C LEU A 49 4.90 -8.12 -3.78
N LYS A 50 4.36 -9.35 -3.74
CA LYS A 50 4.94 -10.52 -4.41
C LYS A 50 4.94 -10.41 -5.94
N ARG A 51 4.11 -9.54 -6.53
CA ARG A 51 4.07 -9.30 -7.99
C ARG A 51 5.40 -8.75 -8.53
N TRP A 52 6.23 -8.18 -7.65
CA TRP A 52 7.46 -7.48 -8.00
C TRP A 52 8.73 -8.25 -7.64
N GLN A 53 8.61 -9.54 -7.28
CA GLN A 53 9.71 -10.48 -7.09
C GLN A 53 9.96 -11.29 -8.36
#